data_AF-A0A3E4QY72-F1
#
_entry.id   AF-A0A3E4QY72-F1
#
_cell.length_a   1.000
_cell.length_b   1.000
_cell.length_c   1.000
_cell.angle_alpha   90.00
_cell.angle_beta   90.00
_cell.angle_gamma   90.00
#
_symmetry.space_group_name_H-M   'P 1'
#
loop_
_entity.id
_entity.type
_entity.pdbx_description
1 polymer ?
#
loop_
_entity_poly.entity_id
_entity_poly.type
_entity_poly.pdbx_seq_one_letter_code
_entity_poly.pdbx_strand_id
1 'polypeptide(L)'
;MAKTPNPFKPTAGKVPPVLIGRQDVLDGFESGLADGAGAPGRLMLITGQRGFGKTVMLSEIRSIAEREGWFVVADNASVGMCDRLVRAIRPRGMRMREVGIAPSVGVAGLATATLGGMTLEAPPVDARTLRDAVTERLEKMPRGKGVLIAIDETQGVSMGDVVALAETFQHVQADQDQTGLPDAQKKGIAFVFAGLPSLVDDILNNKVSTFLQRAERHTLAEVPLVETRDAYVDVVESSGKAIDDELALRAAKAAGGHPYMIQLIGYHMWRSADRRGSKVIDSVDVDAGVRDALHAFYEAVCAPTYYGLRSPQRLFLEAMARDNEGVTRVADIGARVERTDSWVHKYRASLIRERVIEAAGYGLARCCIPHLCEYIRDEVFWHERE
;
A
#
# COMPACT_ATOMS: atom_id res chain seq x y z
N MET A 1 39.33 -2.86 7.02
CA MET A 1 38.23 -3.83 7.21
C MET A 1 37.06 -3.39 6.36
N ALA A 2 36.43 -4.31 5.62
CA ALA A 2 35.21 -4.01 4.88
C ALA A 2 34.09 -3.66 5.86
N LYS A 3 33.39 -2.54 5.63
CA LYS A 3 32.29 -2.10 6.47
C LYS A 3 31.07 -2.99 6.23
N THR A 4 30.52 -3.61 7.26
CA THR A 4 29.26 -4.35 7.14
C THR A 4 28.14 -3.38 6.75
N PRO A 5 27.41 -3.64 5.65
CA PRO A 5 26.32 -2.77 5.24
C PRO A 5 25.19 -2.81 6.26
N ASN A 6 24.50 -1.68 6.46
CA ASN A 6 23.34 -1.61 7.34
C ASN A 6 22.22 -2.51 6.80
N PRO A 7 21.69 -3.46 7.59
CA PRO A 7 20.67 -4.39 7.12
C PRO A 7 19.29 -3.72 6.97
N PHE A 8 19.00 -2.66 7.74
CA PHE A 8 17.72 -1.96 7.69
C PHE A 8 17.62 -1.05 6.47
N LYS A 9 16.45 -1.07 5.81
CA LYS A 9 16.19 -0.37 4.54
C LYS A 9 14.94 0.51 4.63
N PRO A 10 15.03 1.70 5.25
CA PRO A 10 13.87 2.59 5.39
C PRO A 10 13.48 3.29 4.07
N THR A 11 14.27 3.18 2.99
CA THR A 11 13.96 3.87 1.73
C THR A 11 12.65 3.36 1.10
N ALA A 12 11.85 4.30 0.56
CA ALA A 12 10.57 4.00 -0.07
C ALA A 12 10.67 2.87 -1.12
N GLY A 13 9.75 1.90 -1.01
CA GLY A 13 9.62 0.79 -1.95
C GLY A 13 10.76 -0.23 -1.91
N LYS A 14 11.73 -0.12 -1.00
CA LYS A 14 12.73 -1.17 -0.80
C LYS A 14 12.21 -2.22 0.15
N VAL A 15 12.39 -3.48 -0.25
CA VAL A 15 12.02 -4.63 0.55
C VAL A 15 12.97 -4.72 1.75
N PRO A 16 12.45 -4.72 2.99
CA PRO A 16 13.25 -4.92 4.18
C PRO A 16 13.76 -6.37 4.23
N PRO A 17 14.87 -6.63 4.94
CA PRO A 17 15.42 -7.99 5.04
C PRO A 17 14.45 -9.00 5.67
N VAL A 18 13.50 -8.53 6.50
CA VAL A 18 12.47 -9.36 7.13
C VAL A 18 11.11 -8.67 7.00
N LEU A 19 10.12 -9.41 6.50
CA LEU A 19 8.72 -9.01 6.35
C LEU A 19 7.88 -9.58 7.47
N ILE A 20 7.93 -8.91 8.62
CA ILE A 20 7.30 -9.38 9.85
C ILE A 20 5.78 -9.29 9.72
N GLY A 21 5.06 -10.35 10.11
CA GLY A 21 3.59 -10.37 10.14
C GLY A 21 2.92 -10.25 8.75
N ARG A 22 3.64 -10.63 7.68
CA ARG A 22 3.16 -10.56 6.29
C ARG A 22 3.08 -11.91 5.58
N GLN A 23 3.55 -12.98 6.21
CA GLN A 23 3.71 -14.29 5.59
C GLN A 23 2.38 -14.89 5.11
N ASP A 24 1.32 -14.83 5.93
CA ASP A 24 0.00 -15.37 5.56
C ASP A 24 -0.54 -14.80 4.24
N VAL A 25 -0.27 -13.52 3.96
CA VAL A 25 -0.71 -12.86 2.72
C VAL A 25 0.10 -13.38 1.52
N LEU A 26 1.40 -13.60 1.70
CA LEU A 26 2.29 -14.11 0.66
C LEU A 26 2.00 -15.59 0.35
N ASP A 27 1.80 -16.40 1.40
CA ASP A 27 1.46 -17.82 1.29
C ASP A 27 0.10 -18.03 0.62
N GLY A 28 -0.89 -17.18 0.97
CA GLY A 28 -2.20 -17.19 0.32
C GLY A 28 -2.12 -16.83 -1.16
N PHE A 29 -1.29 -15.84 -1.52
CA PHE A 29 -1.05 -15.50 -2.92
C PHE A 29 -0.36 -16.64 -3.69
N GLU A 30 0.73 -17.20 -3.14
CA GLU A 30 1.49 -18.29 -3.76
C GLU A 30 0.60 -19.53 -3.97
N SER A 31 -0.18 -19.90 -2.95
CA SER A 31 -1.17 -20.98 -3.05
C SER A 31 -2.22 -20.68 -4.11
N GLY A 32 -2.72 -19.44 -4.18
CA GLY A 32 -3.69 -19.03 -5.20
C GLY A 32 -3.15 -19.09 -6.64
N LEU A 33 -1.85 -18.85 -6.85
CA LEU A 33 -1.23 -19.07 -8.16
C LEU A 33 -1.23 -20.57 -8.52
N ALA A 34 -0.91 -21.44 -7.56
CA ALA A 34 -0.83 -22.89 -7.73
C ALA A 34 -2.20 -23.56 -7.94
N ASP A 35 -3.22 -23.14 -7.18
CA ASP A 35 -4.55 -23.75 -7.17
C ASP A 35 -5.31 -23.57 -8.50
N GLY A 36 -4.97 -22.55 -9.28
CA GLY A 36 -5.54 -22.40 -10.61
C GLY A 36 -6.67 -21.38 -10.71
N ALA A 37 -7.43 -21.47 -11.79
CA ALA A 37 -8.60 -20.64 -12.04
C ALA A 37 -9.56 -20.60 -10.84
N GLY A 38 -10.10 -19.42 -10.51
CA GLY A 38 -11.06 -19.23 -9.42
C GLY A 38 -10.47 -19.16 -8.00
N ALA A 39 -9.16 -19.36 -7.81
CA ALA A 39 -8.53 -19.24 -6.49
C ALA A 39 -8.60 -17.78 -5.96
N PRO A 40 -9.03 -17.55 -4.70
CA PRO A 40 -9.14 -16.22 -4.10
C PRO A 40 -7.85 -15.40 -4.16
N GLY A 41 -6.70 -16.05 -3.97
CA GLY A 41 -5.37 -15.42 -4.05
C GLY A 41 -5.01 -14.82 -5.41
N ARG A 42 -5.81 -15.04 -6.47
CA ARG A 42 -5.62 -14.37 -7.77
C ARG A 42 -6.30 -13.01 -7.87
N LEU A 43 -7.12 -12.62 -6.90
CA LEU A 43 -7.75 -11.31 -6.85
C LEU A 43 -7.67 -10.76 -5.43
N MET A 44 -6.66 -9.93 -5.16
CA MET A 44 -6.38 -9.42 -3.83
C MET A 44 -6.51 -7.90 -3.75
N LEU A 45 -7.00 -7.42 -2.61
CA LEU A 45 -7.00 -6.01 -2.24
C LEU A 45 -6.25 -5.84 -0.91
N ILE A 46 -5.06 -5.24 -1.00
CA ILE A 46 -4.18 -4.94 0.13
C ILE A 46 -4.38 -3.48 0.54
N THR A 47 -4.89 -3.27 1.75
CA THR A 47 -5.11 -1.92 2.29
C THR A 47 -4.23 -1.66 3.50
N GLY A 48 -3.97 -0.40 3.81
CA GLY A 48 -3.17 -0.04 4.97
C GLY A 48 -2.79 1.43 4.95
N GLN A 49 -2.40 1.95 6.11
CA GLN A 49 -1.94 3.34 6.21
C GLN A 49 -0.65 3.58 5.42
N ARG A 50 -0.30 4.87 5.23
CA ARG A 50 1.00 5.24 4.66
C ARG A 50 2.11 4.68 5.55
N GLY A 51 3.16 4.12 4.94
CA GLY A 51 4.29 3.54 5.69
C GLY A 51 4.08 2.13 6.25
N PHE A 52 2.93 1.48 6.00
CA PHE A 52 2.65 0.11 6.46
C PHE A 52 3.17 -1.00 5.53
N GLY A 53 3.89 -0.62 4.46
CA GLY A 53 4.55 -1.59 3.57
C GLY A 53 3.71 -2.08 2.40
N LYS A 54 2.67 -1.35 1.97
CA LYS A 54 1.86 -1.72 0.79
C LYS A 54 2.68 -1.94 -0.49
N THR A 55 3.51 -0.97 -0.86
CA THR A 55 4.39 -1.06 -2.04
C THR A 55 5.41 -2.17 -1.91
N VAL A 56 5.87 -2.45 -0.68
CA VAL A 56 6.76 -3.57 -0.37
C VAL A 56 6.03 -4.89 -0.58
N MET A 57 4.80 -5.05 -0.06
CA MET A 57 3.96 -6.22 -0.29
C MET A 57 3.71 -6.48 -1.78
N LEU A 58 3.39 -5.43 -2.54
CA LEU A 58 3.24 -5.56 -4.00
C LEU A 58 4.53 -6.02 -4.66
N SER A 59 5.70 -5.53 -4.22
CA SER A 59 6.99 -5.94 -4.78
C SER A 59 7.29 -7.41 -4.53
N GLU A 60 6.92 -7.92 -3.36
CA GLU A 60 7.13 -9.33 -2.98
C GLU A 60 6.18 -10.27 -3.72
N ILE A 61 4.90 -9.91 -3.82
CA ILE A 61 3.92 -10.64 -4.63
C ILE A 61 4.38 -10.72 -6.09
N ARG A 62 4.93 -9.61 -6.63
CA ARG A 62 5.50 -9.60 -7.97
C ARG A 62 6.70 -10.55 -8.08
N SER A 63 7.60 -10.54 -7.10
CA SER A 63 8.75 -11.45 -7.04
C SER A 63 8.32 -12.91 -7.01
N ILE A 64 7.31 -13.26 -6.21
CA ILE A 64 6.71 -14.60 -6.15
C ILE A 64 6.15 -14.98 -7.53
N ALA A 65 5.36 -14.11 -8.15
CA ALA A 65 4.77 -14.38 -9.46
C ALA A 65 5.84 -14.58 -10.55
N GLU A 66 6.89 -13.75 -10.57
CA GLU A 66 8.01 -13.89 -11.51
C GLU A 66 8.75 -15.22 -11.31
N ARG A 67 9.03 -15.60 -10.06
CA ARG A 67 9.60 -16.91 -9.70
C ARG A 67 8.72 -18.07 -10.17
N GLU A 68 7.41 -17.92 -10.03
CA GLU A 68 6.42 -18.88 -10.48
C GLU A 68 6.19 -18.83 -12.00
N GLY A 69 6.97 -18.03 -12.75
CA GLY A 69 6.91 -17.98 -14.21
C GLY A 69 5.70 -17.24 -14.78
N TRP A 70 5.09 -16.35 -14.01
CA TRP A 70 4.05 -15.43 -14.48
C TRP A 70 4.66 -14.19 -15.12
N PHE A 71 3.96 -13.63 -16.10
CA PHE A 71 4.31 -12.33 -16.66
C PHE A 71 3.74 -11.23 -15.78
N VAL A 72 4.61 -10.36 -15.26
CA VAL A 72 4.23 -9.32 -14.31
C VAL A 72 4.24 -7.94 -14.96
N VAL A 73 3.15 -7.20 -14.78
CA VAL A 73 3.08 -5.77 -15.06
C VAL A 73 2.58 -5.02 -13.82
N ALA A 74 3.16 -3.86 -13.58
CA ALA A 74 2.82 -3.02 -12.43
C ALA A 74 2.66 -1.56 -12.85
N ASP A 75 1.71 -0.86 -12.23
CA ASP A 75 1.47 0.56 -12.45
C ASP A 75 0.86 1.21 -11.19
N ASN A 76 0.86 2.53 -11.14
CA ASN A 76 0.11 3.29 -10.14
C ASN A 76 -1.24 3.71 -10.73
N ALA A 77 -2.30 3.64 -9.92
CA ALA A 77 -3.62 4.07 -10.34
C ALA A 77 -3.66 5.58 -10.55
N SER A 78 -3.59 5.97 -11.82
CA SER A 78 -3.66 7.35 -12.29
C SER A 78 -4.23 7.39 -13.70
N VAL A 79 -4.62 8.57 -14.17
CA VAL A 79 -5.23 8.77 -15.50
C VAL A 79 -4.39 8.07 -16.58
N GLY A 80 -5.05 7.29 -17.43
CA GLY A 80 -4.41 6.53 -18.51
C GLY A 80 -3.70 5.24 -18.07
N MET A 81 -4.04 4.69 -16.89
CA MET A 81 -3.47 3.43 -16.39
C MET A 81 -3.66 2.27 -17.38
N CYS A 82 -4.88 2.04 -17.88
CA CYS A 82 -5.12 0.94 -18.81
C CYS A 82 -4.28 1.03 -20.10
N ASP A 83 -4.05 2.24 -20.62
CA ASP A 83 -3.17 2.44 -21.79
C ASP A 83 -1.72 2.05 -21.51
N ARG A 84 -1.22 2.42 -20.32
CA ARG A 84 0.13 2.05 -19.90
C ARG A 84 0.26 0.55 -19.69
N LEU A 85 -0.75 -0.10 -19.10
CA LEU A 85 -0.83 -1.55 -18.98
C LEU A 85 -0.80 -2.23 -20.36
N VAL A 86 -1.61 -1.77 -21.32
CA VAL A 86 -1.61 -2.29 -22.70
C VAL A 86 -0.21 -2.20 -23.32
N ARG A 87 0.46 -1.04 -23.21
CA ARG A 87 1.82 -0.85 -23.75
C ARG A 87 2.86 -1.73 -23.06
N ALA A 88 2.73 -1.94 -21.75
CA ALA A 88 3.62 -2.81 -20.99
C ALA A 88 3.44 -4.29 -21.38
N ILE A 89 2.19 -4.71 -21.61
CA ILE A 89 1.87 -6.08 -22.02
C ILE A 89 2.29 -6.35 -23.48
N ARG A 90 2.13 -5.37 -24.38
CA ARG A 90 2.53 -5.43 -25.80
C ARG A 90 3.74 -4.52 -26.11
N PRO A 91 4.98 -4.89 -25.76
CA PRO A 91 6.15 -4.09 -26.16
C PRO A 91 6.34 -4.08 -27.69
N ARG A 92 6.80 -2.93 -28.20
CA ARG A 92 6.99 -2.64 -29.63
C ARG A 92 7.79 -3.74 -30.33
N GLY A 93 7.15 -4.45 -31.26
CA GLY A 93 7.68 -5.64 -31.95
C GLY A 93 6.59 -6.69 -32.20
N MET A 94 5.49 -6.63 -31.42
CA MET A 94 4.27 -7.36 -31.72
C MET A 94 3.55 -6.66 -32.89
N ARG A 95 3.69 -7.20 -34.11
CA ARG A 95 2.90 -6.76 -35.27
C ARG A 95 1.43 -6.79 -34.86
N MET A 96 0.71 -5.67 -35.04
CA MET A 96 -0.74 -5.72 -35.16
C MET A 96 -1.05 -6.81 -36.20
N ARG A 97 -1.70 -7.90 -35.79
CA ARG A 97 -2.49 -8.64 -36.76
C ARG A 97 -3.54 -7.63 -37.19
N GLU A 98 -3.48 -7.19 -38.44
CA GLU A 98 -4.64 -6.62 -39.10
C GLU A 98 -5.75 -7.66 -38.99
N VAL A 99 -6.55 -7.57 -37.93
CA VAL A 99 -7.87 -8.17 -37.92
C VAL A 99 -8.61 -7.33 -38.94
N GLY A 100 -8.80 -7.91 -40.13
CA GLY A 100 -9.52 -7.28 -41.22
C GLY A 100 -10.82 -6.70 -40.67
N ILE A 101 -10.89 -5.37 -40.66
CA ILE A 101 -12.13 -4.65 -40.41
C ILE A 101 -13.02 -4.97 -41.61
N ALA A 102 -13.88 -5.97 -41.48
CA ALA A 102 -15.05 -6.04 -42.34
C ALA A 102 -15.86 -4.77 -42.04
N PRO A 103 -16.12 -3.89 -43.03
CA PRO A 103 -16.82 -2.65 -42.77
C PRO A 103 -18.27 -2.98 -42.40
N SER A 104 -18.64 -2.75 -41.14
CA SER A 104 -20.05 -2.62 -40.79
C SER A 104 -20.57 -1.32 -41.38
N VAL A 105 -21.43 -1.45 -42.38
CA VAL A 105 -22.13 -0.37 -43.07
C VAL A 105 -22.99 0.45 -42.09
N GLY A 106 -22.86 1.79 -42.18
CA GLY A 106 -23.70 2.81 -41.51
C GLY A 106 -23.10 3.30 -40.19
N VAL A 107 -22.68 4.56 -40.01
CA VAL A 107 -23.29 5.85 -40.40
C VAL A 107 -22.19 6.83 -40.84
N ALA A 108 -22.45 7.56 -41.91
CA ALA A 108 -21.58 8.61 -42.44
C ALA A 108 -21.48 9.80 -41.49
N GLY A 109 -20.26 10.28 -41.26
CA GLY A 109 -20.00 11.60 -40.69
C GLY A 109 -19.37 11.55 -39.30
N LEU A 110 -18.03 11.57 -39.26
CA LEU A 110 -17.20 12.30 -38.29
C LEU A 110 -15.73 12.00 -38.63
N ALA A 111 -15.24 12.61 -39.70
CA ALA A 111 -13.82 12.82 -39.90
C ALA A 111 -13.42 14.04 -39.05
N THR A 112 -12.75 13.83 -37.92
CA THR A 112 -12.18 14.93 -37.14
C THR A 112 -10.83 15.30 -37.72
N ALA A 113 -10.83 16.37 -38.53
CA ALA A 113 -9.65 17.12 -38.91
C ALA A 113 -9.14 17.95 -37.73
N THR A 114 -7.82 17.98 -37.53
CA THR A 114 -7.15 18.83 -36.54
C THR A 114 -7.00 20.26 -37.05
N LEU A 115 -7.51 21.25 -36.31
CA LEU A 115 -7.16 22.66 -36.45
C LEU A 115 -7.33 23.38 -35.11
N GLY A 116 -6.23 23.86 -34.53
CA GLY A 116 -6.21 24.88 -33.47
C GLY A 116 -6.41 24.40 -32.02
N GLY A 117 -5.31 24.33 -31.27
CA GLY A 117 -5.29 24.75 -29.86
C GLY A 117 -6.10 23.96 -28.82
N MET A 118 -6.24 22.64 -28.94
CA MET A 118 -6.90 21.82 -27.91
C MET A 118 -5.95 20.74 -27.38
N THR A 119 -5.88 20.65 -26.05
CA THR A 119 -5.25 19.57 -25.30
C THR A 119 -5.79 18.24 -25.81
N LEU A 120 -4.91 17.35 -26.28
CA LEU A 120 -5.26 15.98 -26.62
C LEU A 120 -5.67 15.25 -25.34
N GLU A 121 -6.96 15.25 -25.03
CA GLU A 121 -7.53 14.19 -24.20
C GLU A 121 -7.39 12.90 -25.01
N ALA A 122 -6.54 11.99 -24.54
CA ALA A 122 -6.43 10.67 -25.12
C ALA A 122 -7.83 10.03 -25.14
N PRO A 123 -8.23 9.37 -26.24
CA PRO A 123 -9.53 8.71 -26.28
C PRO A 123 -9.62 7.69 -25.14
N PRO A 124 -10.80 7.50 -24.52
CA PRO A 124 -10.97 6.53 -23.44
C PRO A 124 -10.52 5.16 -23.92
N VAL A 125 -9.72 4.49 -23.11
CA VAL A 125 -9.21 3.14 -23.38
C VAL A 125 -10.41 2.24 -23.59
N ASP A 126 -10.57 1.71 -24.79
CA ASP A 126 -11.58 0.70 -25.09
C ASP A 126 -11.19 -0.56 -24.30
N ALA A 127 -12.06 -1.05 -23.40
CA ALA A 127 -11.81 -2.26 -22.61
C ALA A 127 -11.38 -3.47 -23.47
N ARG A 128 -11.80 -3.49 -24.75
CA ARG A 128 -11.33 -4.45 -25.75
C ARG A 128 -9.81 -4.43 -25.91
N THR A 129 -9.15 -3.28 -25.84
CA THR A 129 -7.70 -3.17 -26.03
C THR A 129 -6.88 -3.82 -24.93
N LEU A 130 -7.27 -3.66 -23.65
CA LEU A 130 -6.62 -4.33 -22.52
C LEU A 130 -6.84 -5.83 -22.58
N ARG A 131 -8.09 -6.24 -22.82
CA ARG A 131 -8.45 -7.64 -23.02
C ARG A 131 -7.62 -8.29 -24.11
N ASP A 132 -7.57 -7.71 -25.29
CA ASP A 132 -6.85 -8.28 -26.44
C ASP A 132 -5.34 -8.36 -26.15
N ALA A 133 -4.76 -7.37 -25.45
CA ALA A 133 -3.36 -7.39 -25.04
C ALA A 133 -3.05 -8.54 -24.06
N VAL A 134 -3.91 -8.75 -23.07
CA VAL A 134 -3.78 -9.87 -22.13
C VAL A 134 -3.91 -11.20 -22.87
N THR A 135 -4.93 -11.38 -23.72
CA THR A 135 -5.15 -12.62 -24.46
C THR A 135 -3.95 -12.99 -25.32
N GLU A 136 -3.40 -12.05 -26.11
CA GLU A 136 -2.19 -12.29 -26.91
C GLU A 136 -0.97 -12.65 -26.08
N ARG A 137 -0.86 -12.09 -24.86
CA ARG A 137 0.21 -12.46 -23.93
C ARG A 137 -0.01 -13.88 -23.43
N LEU A 138 -1.22 -14.23 -23.01
CA LEU A 138 -1.57 -15.56 -22.51
C LEU A 138 -1.35 -16.64 -23.57
N GLU A 139 -1.64 -16.40 -24.85
CA GLU A 139 -1.37 -17.35 -25.94
C GLU A 139 0.09 -17.85 -25.93
N LYS A 140 1.03 -16.96 -25.60
CA LYS A 140 2.48 -17.23 -25.57
C LYS A 140 2.98 -17.82 -24.25
N MET A 141 2.16 -17.83 -23.21
CA MET A 141 2.54 -18.37 -21.90
C MET A 141 2.43 -19.91 -21.87
N PRO A 142 3.20 -20.59 -21.01
CA PRO A 142 2.98 -22.00 -20.69
C PRO A 142 1.61 -22.24 -20.03
N ARG A 143 1.16 -23.50 -20.00
CA ARG A 143 -0.03 -23.91 -19.23
C ARG A 143 0.18 -23.65 -17.73
N GLY A 144 -0.90 -23.34 -17.02
CA GLY A 144 -0.88 -23.01 -15.58
C GLY A 144 -0.23 -21.68 -15.22
N LYS A 145 0.29 -20.93 -16.21
CA LYS A 145 0.92 -19.62 -16.03
C LYS A 145 0.04 -18.51 -16.57
N GLY A 146 0.32 -17.28 -16.18
CA GLY A 146 -0.58 -16.17 -16.46
C GLY A 146 0.06 -14.80 -16.45
N VAL A 147 -0.80 -13.79 -16.40
CA VAL A 147 -0.43 -12.38 -16.27
C VAL A 147 -0.84 -11.89 -14.88
N LEU A 148 0.11 -11.36 -14.11
CA LEU A 148 -0.17 -10.60 -12.89
C LEU A 148 -0.18 -9.11 -13.22
N ILE A 149 -1.25 -8.43 -12.81
CA ILE A 149 -1.36 -6.96 -12.86
C ILE A 149 -1.39 -6.44 -11.42
N ALA A 150 -0.32 -5.75 -11.02
CA ALA A 150 -0.18 -5.13 -9.71
C ALA A 150 -0.44 -3.61 -9.80
N ILE A 151 -1.39 -3.10 -9.02
CA ILE A 151 -1.82 -1.70 -9.07
C ILE A 151 -1.61 -1.07 -7.70
N ASP A 152 -0.69 -0.10 -7.59
CA ASP A 152 -0.51 0.69 -6.37
C ASP A 152 -1.40 1.94 -6.39
N GLU A 153 -1.61 2.55 -5.22
CA GLU A 153 -2.39 3.78 -5.04
C GLU A 153 -3.81 3.74 -5.62
N THR A 154 -4.49 2.59 -5.52
CA THR A 154 -5.80 2.30 -6.14
C THR A 154 -6.89 3.35 -5.87
N GLN A 155 -6.77 4.20 -4.85
CA GLN A 155 -7.63 5.37 -4.68
C GLN A 155 -7.64 6.37 -5.86
N GLY A 156 -6.62 6.34 -6.73
CA GLY A 156 -6.55 7.17 -7.94
C GLY A 156 -7.17 6.54 -9.20
N VAL A 157 -7.77 5.35 -9.08
CA VAL A 157 -8.33 4.61 -10.23
C VAL A 157 -9.61 5.26 -10.75
N SER A 158 -9.77 5.34 -12.06
CA SER A 158 -11.03 5.78 -12.67
C SER A 158 -12.05 4.63 -12.69
N MET A 159 -13.34 4.94 -12.66
CA MET A 159 -14.40 3.91 -12.79
C MET A 159 -14.29 3.15 -14.12
N GLY A 160 -13.93 3.84 -15.21
CA GLY A 160 -13.72 3.21 -16.52
C GLY A 160 -12.61 2.17 -16.49
N ASP A 161 -11.51 2.44 -15.79
CA ASP A 161 -10.42 1.48 -15.64
C ASP A 161 -10.86 0.25 -14.83
N VAL A 162 -11.60 0.43 -13.73
CA VAL A 162 -12.11 -0.70 -12.93
C VAL A 162 -13.03 -1.60 -13.76
N VAL A 163 -13.89 -1.01 -14.59
CA VAL A 163 -14.76 -1.77 -15.52
C VAL A 163 -13.91 -2.54 -16.53
N ALA A 164 -12.92 -1.90 -17.15
CA ALA A 164 -12.05 -2.56 -18.13
C ALA A 164 -11.26 -3.75 -17.52
N LEU A 165 -10.75 -3.60 -16.30
CA LEU A 165 -10.07 -4.68 -15.57
C LEU A 165 -11.03 -5.83 -15.26
N ALA A 166 -12.24 -5.52 -14.79
CA ALA A 166 -13.26 -6.51 -14.47
C ALA A 166 -13.73 -7.29 -15.72
N GLU A 167 -13.98 -6.60 -16.83
CA GLU A 167 -14.34 -7.23 -18.11
C GLU A 167 -13.20 -8.13 -18.62
N THR A 168 -11.96 -7.67 -18.51
CA THR A 168 -10.78 -8.47 -18.89
C THR A 168 -10.67 -9.74 -18.04
N PHE A 169 -10.85 -9.63 -16.72
CA PHE A 169 -10.83 -10.77 -15.80
C PHE A 169 -11.91 -11.81 -16.18
N GLN A 170 -13.15 -11.36 -16.32
CA GLN A 170 -14.29 -12.22 -16.63
C GLN A 170 -14.12 -12.91 -17.98
N HIS A 171 -13.61 -12.19 -18.98
CA HIS A 171 -13.39 -12.74 -20.31
C HIS A 171 -12.30 -13.84 -20.31
N VAL A 172 -11.15 -13.57 -19.67
CA VAL A 172 -10.09 -14.58 -19.54
C VAL A 172 -10.59 -15.81 -18.81
N GLN A 173 -11.32 -15.63 -17.71
CA GLN A 173 -11.86 -16.75 -16.95
C GLN A 173 -12.82 -17.60 -17.80
N ALA A 174 -13.75 -16.95 -18.50
CA ALA A 174 -14.71 -17.63 -19.37
C ALA A 174 -14.05 -18.38 -20.55
N ASP A 175 -13.04 -17.79 -21.18
CA ASP A 175 -12.27 -18.44 -22.25
C ASP A 175 -11.54 -19.69 -21.73
N GLN A 176 -10.88 -19.57 -20.57
CA GLN A 176 -10.11 -20.67 -19.99
C GLN A 176 -11.01 -21.81 -19.48
N ASP A 177 -12.22 -21.52 -19.03
CA ASP A 177 -13.20 -22.54 -18.64
C ASP A 177 -13.68 -23.38 -19.83
N GLN A 178 -13.70 -22.82 -21.04
CA GLN A 178 -14.08 -23.55 -22.26
C GLN A 178 -12.99 -24.52 -22.75
N THR A 179 -11.75 -24.42 -22.26
CA THR A 179 -10.64 -25.29 -22.69
C THR A 179 -10.75 -26.72 -22.19
N GLY A 180 -11.58 -26.97 -21.16
CA GLY A 180 -11.70 -28.29 -20.52
C GLY A 180 -10.45 -28.77 -19.77
N LEU A 181 -9.43 -27.91 -19.61
CA LEU A 181 -8.22 -28.23 -18.84
C LEU A 181 -8.52 -28.22 -17.33
N PRO A 182 -7.78 -28.99 -16.52
CA PRO A 182 -7.81 -28.83 -15.06
C PRO A 182 -7.45 -27.40 -14.65
N ASP A 183 -8.01 -26.90 -13.55
CA ASP A 183 -7.85 -25.50 -13.14
C ASP A 183 -6.37 -25.09 -12.95
N ALA A 184 -5.53 -25.97 -12.42
CA ALA A 184 -4.10 -25.76 -12.27
C ALA A 184 -3.33 -25.64 -13.60
N GLN A 185 -3.90 -26.14 -14.71
CA GLN A 185 -3.31 -26.04 -16.06
C GLN A 185 -3.92 -24.91 -16.90
N LYS A 186 -5.07 -24.36 -16.48
CA LYS A 186 -5.64 -23.17 -17.12
C LYS A 186 -4.69 -22.00 -16.97
N LYS A 187 -4.51 -21.25 -18.05
CA LYS A 187 -3.82 -19.97 -17.97
C LYS A 187 -4.73 -18.99 -17.22
N GLY A 188 -4.18 -17.89 -16.75
CA GLY A 188 -5.00 -16.99 -15.94
C GLY A 188 -4.50 -15.55 -15.91
N ILE A 189 -5.32 -14.72 -15.33
CA ILE A 189 -4.98 -13.37 -14.94
C ILE A 189 -5.15 -13.25 -13.43
N ALA A 190 -4.19 -12.58 -12.79
CA ALA A 190 -4.24 -12.24 -11.39
C ALA A 190 -4.16 -10.72 -11.22
N PHE A 191 -4.86 -10.20 -10.23
CA PHE A 191 -4.84 -8.79 -9.86
C PHE A 191 -4.51 -8.64 -8.39
N VAL A 192 -3.59 -7.73 -8.10
CA VAL A 192 -3.33 -7.29 -6.73
C VAL A 192 -3.39 -5.78 -6.69
N PHE A 193 -4.35 -5.27 -5.93
CA PHE A 193 -4.56 -3.85 -5.71
C PHE A 193 -3.98 -3.45 -4.36
N ALA A 194 -3.26 -2.33 -4.31
CA ALA A 194 -2.89 -1.69 -3.06
C ALA A 194 -3.49 -0.29 -2.97
N GLY A 195 -4.00 0.07 -1.79
CA GLY A 195 -4.65 1.36 -1.60
C GLY A 195 -4.84 1.77 -0.15
N LEU A 196 -5.38 2.96 0.05
CA LEU A 196 -5.78 3.42 1.39
C LEU A 196 -7.03 2.68 1.87
N PRO A 197 -7.22 2.52 3.20
CA PRO A 197 -8.41 1.85 3.73
C PRO A 197 -9.74 2.49 3.33
N SER A 198 -9.78 3.79 3.02
CA SER A 198 -10.97 4.50 2.55
C SER A 198 -11.54 3.90 1.25
N LEU A 199 -10.69 3.26 0.44
CA LEU A 199 -11.12 2.54 -0.76
C LEU A 199 -12.11 1.42 -0.44
N VAL A 200 -12.00 0.77 0.73
CA VAL A 200 -12.93 -0.28 1.13
C VAL A 200 -14.34 0.29 1.31
N ASP A 201 -14.46 1.46 1.93
CA ASP A 201 -15.74 2.14 2.10
C ASP A 201 -16.32 2.51 0.73
N ASP A 202 -15.49 3.03 -0.18
CA ASP A 202 -15.91 3.39 -1.53
C ASP A 202 -16.37 2.16 -2.35
N ILE A 203 -15.70 1.01 -2.22
CA ILE A 203 -16.08 -0.26 -2.87
C ILE A 203 -17.42 -0.78 -2.33
N LEU A 204 -17.66 -0.66 -1.03
CA LEU A 204 -18.91 -1.11 -0.40
C LEU A 204 -20.08 -0.18 -0.74
N ASN A 205 -19.82 1.13 -0.88
CA ASN A 205 -20.85 2.14 -1.14
C ASN A 205 -21.17 2.30 -2.63
N ASN A 206 -20.21 2.04 -3.53
CA ASN A 206 -20.45 2.12 -4.98
C ASN A 206 -21.11 0.83 -5.51
N LYS A 207 -22.30 0.98 -6.08
CA LYS A 207 -23.12 -0.11 -6.66
C LYS A 207 -22.51 -0.81 -7.88
N VAL A 208 -21.33 -0.42 -8.37
CA VAL A 208 -20.98 -0.58 -9.79
C VAL A 208 -19.88 -1.61 -10.07
N SER A 209 -19.16 -2.14 -9.09
CA SER A 209 -18.23 -3.24 -9.40
C SER A 209 -18.15 -4.31 -8.31
N THR A 210 -19.03 -5.30 -8.45
CA THR A 210 -18.97 -6.57 -7.72
C THR A 210 -17.63 -7.28 -7.87
N PHE A 211 -16.79 -6.88 -8.84
CA PHE A 211 -15.44 -7.38 -9.04
C PHE A 211 -14.54 -7.11 -7.82
N LEU A 212 -14.35 -5.84 -7.41
CA LEU A 212 -13.50 -5.52 -6.25
C LEU A 212 -14.12 -6.02 -4.93
N GLN A 213 -15.44 -6.21 -4.88
CA GLN A 213 -16.11 -6.81 -3.71
C GLN A 213 -15.78 -8.30 -3.54
N ARG A 214 -15.38 -8.99 -4.61
CA ARG A 214 -14.95 -10.40 -4.60
C ARG A 214 -13.45 -10.55 -4.36
N ALA A 215 -12.71 -9.44 -4.27
CA ALA A 215 -11.29 -9.50 -3.95
C ALA A 215 -11.08 -9.96 -2.52
N GLU A 216 -10.11 -10.85 -2.32
CA GLU A 216 -9.62 -11.22 -1.01
C GLU A 216 -8.96 -10.01 -0.34
N ARG A 217 -9.46 -9.63 0.84
CA ARG A 217 -9.08 -8.38 1.50
C ARG A 217 -8.07 -8.64 2.60
N HIS A 218 -6.92 -7.98 2.49
CA HIS A 218 -5.92 -7.96 3.55
C HIS A 218 -5.69 -6.53 4.02
N THR A 219 -5.81 -6.31 5.34
CA THR A 219 -5.49 -5.02 5.95
C THR A 219 -4.14 -5.13 6.63
N LEU A 220 -3.16 -4.40 6.12
CA LEU A 220 -1.86 -4.25 6.75
C LEU A 220 -2.02 -3.42 8.01
N ALA A 221 -1.86 -4.07 9.15
CA ALA A 221 -1.87 -3.47 10.48
C ALA A 221 -0.45 -3.30 11.05
N GLU A 222 -0.39 -2.77 12.26
CA GLU A 222 0.81 -2.69 13.08
C GLU A 222 1.36 -4.10 13.34
N VAL A 223 2.68 -4.18 13.44
CA VAL A 223 3.38 -5.41 13.80
C VAL A 223 3.39 -5.53 15.33
N PRO A 224 3.04 -6.69 15.90
CA PRO A 224 3.13 -6.89 17.35
C PRO A 224 4.51 -6.56 17.90
N LEU A 225 4.55 -5.98 19.10
CA LEU A 225 5.80 -5.52 19.73
C LEU A 225 6.80 -6.66 19.97
N VAL A 226 6.28 -7.84 20.29
CA VAL A 226 7.07 -9.06 20.51
C VAL A 226 7.74 -9.50 19.20
N GLU A 227 6.99 -9.57 18.10
CA GLU A 227 7.55 -9.89 16.79
C GLU A 227 8.54 -8.82 16.29
N THR A 228 8.28 -7.55 16.62
CA THR A 228 9.20 -6.45 16.29
C THR A 228 10.53 -6.58 17.05
N ARG A 229 10.47 -6.94 18.35
CA ARG A 229 11.66 -7.23 19.16
C ARG A 229 12.45 -8.39 18.54
N ASP A 230 11.79 -9.50 18.27
CA ASP A 230 12.44 -10.71 17.75
C ASP A 230 13.11 -10.42 16.40
N ALA A 231 12.44 -9.69 15.52
CA ALA A 231 13.04 -9.29 14.26
C ALA A 231 14.24 -8.35 14.41
N TYR A 232 14.27 -7.47 15.42
CA TYR A 232 15.47 -6.69 15.69
C TYR A 232 16.64 -7.57 16.10
N VAL A 233 16.42 -8.52 17.02
CA VAL A 233 17.44 -9.48 17.45
C VAL A 233 17.94 -10.26 16.23
N ASP A 234 17.04 -10.91 15.50
CA ASP A 234 17.37 -11.73 14.33
C ASP A 234 18.16 -10.96 13.26
N VAL A 235 17.70 -9.77 12.89
CA VAL A 235 18.35 -8.96 11.84
C VAL A 235 19.72 -8.45 12.31
N VAL A 236 19.86 -8.04 13.56
CA VAL A 236 21.12 -7.54 14.11
C VAL A 236 22.15 -8.67 14.21
N GLU A 237 21.74 -9.82 14.74
CA GLU A 237 22.58 -11.01 14.92
C GLU A 237 23.03 -11.63 13.60
N SER A 238 22.10 -11.87 12.68
CA SER A 238 22.41 -12.40 11.34
C SER A 238 23.31 -11.46 10.53
N SER A 239 23.32 -10.16 10.87
CA SER A 239 24.17 -9.16 10.23
C SER A 239 25.52 -8.96 10.95
N GLY A 240 25.81 -9.70 12.03
CA GLY A 240 27.11 -9.73 12.69
C GLY A 240 27.30 -8.69 13.81
N LYS A 241 26.20 -8.20 14.39
CA LYS A 241 26.19 -7.43 15.66
C LYS A 241 25.34 -8.15 16.70
N ALA A 242 25.38 -7.71 17.95
CA ALA A 242 24.50 -8.20 19.01
C ALA A 242 23.67 -7.04 19.58
N ILE A 243 22.47 -7.35 20.06
CA ILE A 243 21.60 -6.44 20.81
C ILE A 243 20.94 -7.25 21.92
N ASP A 244 20.82 -6.65 23.10
CA ASP A 244 20.11 -7.26 24.23
C ASP A 244 18.58 -7.23 24.03
N ASP A 245 17.87 -8.25 24.51
CA ASP A 245 16.41 -8.40 24.38
C ASP A 245 15.64 -7.21 24.97
N GLU A 246 16.09 -6.65 26.10
CA GLU A 246 15.44 -5.50 26.72
C GLU A 246 15.63 -4.24 25.86
N LEU A 247 16.82 -4.08 25.26
CA LEU A 247 17.11 -2.98 24.34
C LEU A 247 16.31 -3.11 23.03
N ALA A 248 16.21 -4.32 22.47
CA ALA A 248 15.40 -4.61 21.30
C ALA A 248 13.91 -4.35 21.58
N LEU A 249 13.41 -4.74 22.76
CA LEU A 249 12.03 -4.48 23.17
C LEU A 249 11.77 -2.98 23.36
N ARG A 250 12.75 -2.24 23.87
CA ARG A 250 12.65 -0.78 24.01
C ARG A 250 12.58 -0.09 22.64
N ALA A 251 13.41 -0.52 21.69
CA ALA A 251 13.33 -0.07 20.30
C ALA A 251 11.98 -0.44 19.65
N ALA A 252 11.44 -1.63 19.94
CA ALA A 252 10.14 -2.07 19.43
C ALA A 252 8.98 -1.22 19.97
N LYS A 253 8.99 -0.93 21.28
CA LYS A 253 8.01 -0.03 21.91
C LYS A 253 8.05 1.37 21.30
N ALA A 254 9.25 1.91 21.09
CA ALA A 254 9.44 3.19 20.43
C ALA A 254 9.01 3.17 18.95
N ALA A 255 8.92 2.01 18.30
CA ALA A 255 8.41 1.92 16.94
C ALA A 255 6.87 1.89 16.85
N GLY A 256 6.19 1.54 17.96
CA GLY A 256 4.73 1.39 18.01
C GLY A 256 4.18 0.37 17.00
N GLY A 257 4.98 -0.62 16.60
CA GLY A 257 4.59 -1.59 15.57
C GLY A 257 4.52 -1.05 14.14
N HIS A 258 4.86 0.22 13.90
CA HIS A 258 4.76 0.82 12.56
C HIS A 258 5.95 0.41 11.67
N PRO A 259 5.75 -0.31 10.55
CA PRO A 259 6.84 -0.90 9.76
C PRO A 259 7.94 0.07 9.33
N TYR A 260 7.57 1.27 8.88
CA TYR A 260 8.56 2.28 8.50
C TYR A 260 9.38 2.80 9.70
N MET A 261 8.75 2.95 10.87
CA MET A 261 9.43 3.41 12.09
C MET A 261 10.38 2.33 12.62
N ILE A 262 9.97 1.05 12.51
CA ILE A 262 10.83 -0.10 12.81
C ILE A 262 12.12 -0.03 11.98
N GLN A 263 11.99 0.20 10.66
CA GLN A 263 13.15 0.31 9.78
C GLN A 263 14.00 1.55 10.07
N LEU A 264 13.41 2.69 10.42
CA LEU A 264 14.14 3.90 10.78
C LEU A 264 14.95 3.72 12.07
N ILE A 265 14.32 3.25 13.15
CA ILE A 265 15.00 3.00 14.42
C ILE A 265 16.15 2.01 14.21
N GLY A 266 15.88 0.88 13.54
CA GLY A 266 16.90 -0.11 13.22
C GLY A 266 18.07 0.49 12.43
N TYR A 267 17.77 1.29 11.41
CA TYR A 267 18.77 1.95 10.60
C TYR A 267 19.66 2.88 11.43
N HIS A 268 19.07 3.72 12.28
CA HIS A 268 19.81 4.71 13.06
C HIS A 268 20.57 4.08 14.25
N MET A 269 20.01 3.08 14.94
CA MET A 269 20.74 2.37 16.01
C MET A 269 21.95 1.61 15.45
N TRP A 270 21.79 0.95 14.30
CA TRP A 270 22.90 0.29 13.61
C TRP A 270 24.01 1.28 13.26
N ARG A 271 23.63 2.43 12.69
CA ARG A 271 24.55 3.51 12.29
C ARG A 271 25.27 4.12 13.50
N SER A 272 24.59 4.27 14.63
CA SER A 272 25.20 4.72 15.88
C SER A 272 26.28 3.75 16.35
N ALA A 273 25.97 2.46 16.44
CA ALA A 273 26.94 1.44 16.83
C ALA A 273 28.13 1.36 15.85
N ASP A 274 27.88 1.48 14.54
CA ASP A 274 28.91 1.55 13.51
C ASP A 274 29.89 2.72 13.72
N ARG A 275 29.37 3.91 14.05
CA ARG A 275 30.20 5.10 14.31
C ARG A 275 31.10 4.92 15.53
N ARG A 276 30.63 4.18 16.54
CA ARG A 276 31.43 3.80 17.71
C ARG A 276 32.45 2.69 17.42
N GLY A 277 32.36 2.03 16.25
CA GLY A 277 33.15 0.84 15.95
C GLY A 277 32.76 -0.39 16.78
N SER A 278 31.53 -0.41 17.32
CA SER A 278 31.04 -1.48 18.20
C SER A 278 30.33 -2.58 17.42
N LYS A 279 30.52 -3.83 17.85
CA LYS A 279 29.72 -4.99 17.44
C LYS A 279 28.49 -5.21 18.31
N VAL A 280 28.31 -4.43 19.37
CA VAL A 280 27.17 -4.49 20.28
C VAL A 280 26.39 -3.17 20.17
N ILE A 281 25.07 -3.27 19.99
CA ILE A 281 24.15 -2.14 20.07
C ILE A 281 23.80 -1.93 21.54
N ASP A 282 24.29 -0.83 22.11
CA ASP A 282 24.09 -0.48 23.51
C ASP A 282 22.93 0.50 23.69
N SER A 283 22.58 0.81 24.95
CA SER A 283 21.54 1.78 25.30
C SER A 283 21.70 3.13 24.58
N VAL A 284 22.94 3.64 24.50
CA VAL A 284 23.28 4.89 23.81
C VAL A 284 22.94 4.86 22.32
N ASP A 285 23.06 3.70 21.66
CA ASP A 285 22.77 3.56 20.24
C ASP A 285 21.27 3.48 19.98
N VAL A 286 20.53 2.81 20.86
CA VAL A 286 19.06 2.79 20.80
C VAL A 286 18.51 4.20 21.08
N ASP A 287 19.06 4.93 22.06
CA ASP A 287 18.64 6.31 22.36
C ASP A 287 18.88 7.25 21.18
N ALA A 288 20.09 7.20 20.60
CA ALA A 288 20.41 7.96 19.40
C ALA A 288 19.55 7.52 18.20
N GLY A 289 19.35 6.21 18.07
CA GLY A 289 18.54 5.58 17.03
C GLY A 289 17.11 6.08 17.02
N VAL A 290 16.45 6.06 18.19
CA VAL A 290 15.08 6.52 18.37
C VAL A 290 14.96 8.03 18.11
N ARG A 291 15.87 8.86 18.66
CA ARG A 291 15.83 10.31 18.42
C ARG A 291 15.97 10.66 16.93
N ASP A 292 16.97 10.11 16.26
CA ASP A 292 17.18 10.37 14.83
C ASP A 292 16.00 9.85 13.98
N ALA A 293 15.46 8.67 14.33
CA ALA A 293 14.31 8.09 13.66
C ALA A 293 13.05 8.93 13.83
N LEU A 294 12.81 9.49 15.03
CA LEU A 294 11.67 10.37 15.30
C LEU A 294 11.71 11.61 14.40
N HIS A 295 12.86 12.28 14.30
CA HIS A 295 13.00 13.45 13.41
C HIS A 295 12.68 13.09 11.95
N ALA A 296 13.25 11.98 11.45
CA ALA A 296 12.96 11.53 10.09
C ALA A 296 11.48 11.15 9.89
N PHE A 297 10.86 10.52 10.90
CA PHE A 297 9.46 10.12 10.86
C PHE A 297 8.52 11.33 10.92
N TYR A 298 8.88 12.37 11.66
CA TYR A 298 8.13 13.63 11.72
C TYR A 298 8.03 14.26 10.34
N GLU A 299 9.16 14.40 9.63
CA GLU A 299 9.20 14.97 8.27
C GLU A 299 8.46 14.10 7.25
N ALA A 300 8.63 12.77 7.31
CA ALA A 300 8.14 11.87 6.27
C ALA A 300 6.68 11.44 6.45
N VAL A 301 6.16 11.41 7.69
CA VAL A 301 4.83 10.86 8.00
C VAL A 301 3.96 11.84 8.78
N CYS A 302 4.44 12.36 9.92
CA CYS A 302 3.59 13.17 10.81
C CYS A 302 3.24 14.52 10.17
N ALA A 303 4.21 15.25 9.64
CA ALA A 303 4.00 16.56 9.02
C ALA A 303 3.09 16.47 7.77
N PRO A 304 3.34 15.58 6.79
CA PRO A 304 2.45 15.44 5.64
C PRO A 304 1.04 15.00 6.03
N THR A 305 0.91 14.18 7.07
CA THR A 305 -0.42 13.81 7.59
C THR A 305 -1.11 15.02 8.17
N TYR A 306 -0.47 15.73 9.11
CA TYR A 306 -1.05 16.88 9.79
C TYR A 306 -1.42 18.00 8.81
N TYR A 307 -0.50 18.41 7.93
CA TYR A 307 -0.74 19.49 6.96
C TYR A 307 -1.66 19.09 5.80
N GLY A 308 -1.85 17.78 5.56
CA GLY A 308 -2.86 17.28 4.63
C GLY A 308 -4.29 17.40 5.14
N LEU A 309 -4.49 17.63 6.45
CA LEU A 309 -5.82 17.72 7.05
C LEU A 309 -6.45 19.09 6.89
N ARG A 310 -7.78 19.12 6.84
CA ARG A 310 -8.56 20.37 6.85
C ARG A 310 -8.42 21.05 8.20
N SER A 311 -8.52 22.38 8.24
CA SER A 311 -8.38 23.15 9.49
C SER A 311 -9.25 22.65 10.66
N PRO A 312 -10.52 22.26 10.48
CA PRO A 312 -11.31 21.69 11.58
C PRO A 312 -10.81 20.33 12.09
N GLN A 313 -10.22 19.51 11.22
CA GLN A 313 -9.63 18.22 11.61
C GLN A 313 -8.34 18.42 12.39
N ARG A 314 -7.50 19.39 11.98
CA ARG A 314 -6.30 19.79 12.74
C ARG A 314 -6.65 20.25 14.14
N LEU A 315 -7.65 21.14 14.28
CA LEU A 315 -8.12 21.61 15.59
C LEU A 315 -8.57 20.46 16.51
N PHE A 316 -9.20 19.42 15.95
CA PHE A 316 -9.57 18.23 16.72
C PHE A 316 -8.33 17.45 17.21
N LEU A 317 -7.34 17.24 16.33
CA LEU A 317 -6.09 16.56 16.70
C LEU A 317 -5.24 17.35 17.68
N GLU A 318 -5.17 18.66 17.53
CA GLU A 318 -4.53 19.54 18.50
C GLU A 318 -5.19 19.40 19.88
N ALA A 319 -6.52 19.36 19.95
CA ALA A 319 -7.20 19.10 21.22
C ALA A 319 -6.85 17.73 21.84
N MET A 320 -6.66 16.70 21.02
CA MET A 320 -6.18 15.38 21.48
C MET A 320 -4.72 15.41 21.92
N ALA A 321 -3.86 16.12 21.18
CA ALA A 321 -2.42 16.19 21.45
C ALA A 321 -2.08 16.83 22.79
N ARG A 322 -3.02 17.54 23.43
CA ARG A 322 -2.87 18.03 24.81
C ARG A 322 -2.84 16.91 25.86
N ASP A 323 -3.33 15.70 25.54
CA ASP A 323 -3.25 14.55 26.44
C ASP A 323 -1.93 13.79 26.26
N ASN A 324 -1.26 13.47 27.36
CA ASN A 324 0.03 12.77 27.34
C ASN A 324 -0.09 11.24 27.29
N GLU A 325 -1.26 10.67 27.59
CA GLU A 325 -1.44 9.21 27.77
C GLU A 325 -1.76 8.44 26.48
N GLY A 326 -1.63 9.08 25.32
CA GLY A 326 -1.89 8.45 24.01
C GLY A 326 -3.36 8.10 23.74
N VAL A 327 -4.26 8.35 24.70
CA VAL A 327 -5.71 8.19 24.59
C VAL A 327 -6.39 9.46 25.08
N THR A 328 -7.40 9.92 24.35
CA THR A 328 -8.19 11.12 24.65
C THR A 328 -9.65 10.76 24.86
N ARG A 329 -10.27 11.35 25.88
CA ARG A 329 -11.72 11.30 26.05
C ARG A 329 -12.39 12.29 25.10
N VAL A 330 -13.27 11.77 24.24
CA VAL A 330 -13.95 12.56 23.19
C VAL A 330 -14.82 13.68 23.77
N ALA A 331 -15.43 13.45 24.93
CA ALA A 331 -16.23 14.45 25.63
C ALA A 331 -15.43 15.72 26.01
N ASP A 332 -14.13 15.58 26.27
CA ASP A 332 -13.29 16.71 26.69
C ASP A 332 -12.90 17.60 25.50
N ILE A 333 -12.99 17.06 24.27
CA ILE A 333 -12.60 17.77 23.04
C ILE A 333 -13.50 18.99 22.80
N GLY A 334 -14.82 18.83 22.91
CA GLY A 334 -15.78 19.91 22.64
C GLY A 334 -15.54 21.13 23.54
N ALA A 335 -15.24 20.89 24.81
CA ALA A 335 -14.89 21.94 25.77
C ALA A 335 -13.56 22.63 25.43
N ARG A 336 -12.52 21.86 25.05
CA ARG A 336 -11.17 22.40 24.73
C ARG A 336 -11.16 23.32 23.51
N VAL A 337 -12.01 23.05 22.52
CA VAL A 337 -12.04 23.79 21.26
C VAL A 337 -13.24 24.74 21.15
N GLU A 338 -14.07 24.81 22.18
CA GLU A 338 -15.31 25.59 22.21
C GLU A 338 -16.21 25.28 20.99
N ARG A 339 -16.52 23.99 20.79
CA ARG A 339 -17.36 23.50 19.69
C ARG A 339 -18.47 22.58 20.20
N THR A 340 -19.51 22.45 19.39
CA THR A 340 -20.69 21.63 19.71
C THR A 340 -20.41 20.12 19.59
N ASP A 341 -21.21 19.30 20.25
CA ASP A 341 -21.12 17.84 20.15
C ASP A 341 -21.30 17.32 18.72
N SER A 342 -22.12 18.02 17.92
CA SER A 342 -22.30 17.74 16.50
C SER A 342 -21.01 17.94 15.70
N TRP A 343 -20.25 19.01 16.01
CA TRP A 343 -18.94 19.24 15.43
C TRP A 343 -17.95 18.13 15.82
N VAL A 344 -17.92 17.76 17.10
CA VAL A 344 -17.05 16.68 17.62
C VAL A 344 -17.36 15.35 16.92
N HIS A 345 -18.63 14.96 16.83
CA HIS A 345 -19.05 13.74 16.14
C HIS A 345 -18.67 13.74 14.67
N LYS A 346 -18.91 14.85 13.97
CA LYS A 346 -18.58 15.01 12.54
C LYS A 346 -17.09 14.81 12.28
N TYR A 347 -16.22 15.50 13.02
CA TYR A 347 -14.78 15.45 12.74
C TYR A 347 -14.10 14.22 13.34
N ARG A 348 -14.63 13.65 14.43
CA ARG A 348 -14.25 12.30 14.87
C ARG A 348 -14.51 11.28 13.77
N ALA A 349 -15.72 11.26 13.21
CA ALA A 349 -16.06 10.32 12.14
C ALA A 349 -15.20 10.54 10.88
N SER A 350 -14.90 11.81 10.54
CA SER A 350 -14.00 12.14 9.42
C SER A 350 -12.59 11.62 9.64
N LEU A 351 -12.00 11.86 10.82
CA LEU A 351 -10.65 11.42 11.16
C LEU A 351 -10.53 9.90 11.29
N ILE A 352 -11.58 9.21 11.73
CA ILE A 352 -11.64 7.74 11.74
C ILE A 352 -11.69 7.18 10.32
N ARG A 353 -12.50 7.79 9.44
CA ARG A 353 -12.59 7.38 8.03
C ARG A 353 -11.26 7.58 7.30
N GLU A 354 -10.60 8.70 7.56
CA GLU A 354 -9.24 8.98 7.07
C GLU A 354 -8.16 8.21 7.84
N ARG A 355 -8.55 7.47 8.89
CA ARG A 355 -7.70 6.58 9.71
C ARG A 355 -6.50 7.29 10.32
N VAL A 356 -6.70 8.54 10.69
CA VAL A 356 -5.74 9.35 11.45
C VAL A 356 -5.90 9.08 12.94
N ILE A 357 -7.13 8.77 13.37
CA ILE A 357 -7.47 8.34 14.72
C ILE A 357 -8.33 7.08 14.66
N GLU A 358 -8.41 6.36 15.78
CA GLU A 358 -9.33 5.25 15.98
C GLU A 358 -9.99 5.29 17.35
N ALA A 359 -11.05 4.48 17.51
CA ALA A 359 -11.71 4.30 18.79
C ALA A 359 -10.83 3.45 19.72
N ALA A 360 -10.61 3.92 20.94
CA ALA A 360 -9.78 3.25 21.97
C ALA A 360 -10.61 2.76 23.16
N GLY A 361 -11.90 2.45 22.94
CA GLY A 361 -12.89 2.15 23.98
C GLY A 361 -14.07 3.11 23.96
N TYR A 362 -15.02 2.92 24.88
CA TYR A 362 -16.23 3.74 24.94
C TYR A 362 -15.89 5.21 25.23
N GLY A 363 -16.21 6.10 24.29
CA GLY A 363 -15.94 7.55 24.41
C GLY A 363 -14.45 7.93 24.32
N LEU A 364 -13.56 7.01 23.94
CA LEU A 364 -12.12 7.23 23.84
C LEU A 364 -11.63 7.19 22.38
N ALA A 365 -10.60 7.97 22.09
CA ALA A 365 -9.93 7.99 20.79
C ALA A 365 -8.41 8.05 20.95
N ARG A 366 -7.67 7.48 19.99
CA ARG A 366 -6.20 7.56 19.93
C ARG A 366 -5.70 7.83 18.52
N CYS A 367 -4.51 8.43 18.40
CA CYS A 367 -3.79 8.59 17.14
C CYS A 367 -3.47 7.18 16.55
N CYS A 368 -3.80 6.93 15.28
CA CYS A 368 -3.41 5.68 14.58
C CYS A 368 -1.94 5.69 14.14
N ILE A 369 -1.38 6.87 13.90
CA ILE A 369 0.01 7.05 13.50
C ILE A 369 0.82 7.26 14.78
N PRO A 370 1.86 6.45 15.02
CA PRO A 370 2.68 6.60 16.22
C PRO A 370 3.33 7.99 16.22
N HIS A 371 3.50 8.56 17.42
CA HIS A 371 4.10 9.88 17.63
C HIS A 371 3.41 11.06 16.91
N LEU A 372 2.26 10.90 16.25
CA LEU A 372 1.57 12.03 15.61
C LEU A 372 1.14 13.08 16.64
N CYS A 373 0.56 12.61 17.75
CA CYS A 373 0.16 13.46 18.86
C CYS A 373 1.39 14.11 19.55
N GLU A 374 2.55 13.44 19.59
CA GLU A 374 3.83 14.00 20.08
C GLU A 374 4.39 15.06 19.13
N TYR A 375 4.42 14.78 17.82
CA TYR A 375 4.80 15.74 16.78
C TYR A 375 3.99 17.04 16.89
N ILE A 376 2.69 16.96 17.13
CA ILE A 376 1.86 18.15 17.31
C ILE A 376 2.31 18.95 18.54
N ARG A 377 2.64 18.28 19.65
CA ARG A 377 3.15 18.97 20.86
C ARG A 377 4.53 19.60 20.64
N ASP A 378 5.41 18.90 19.96
CA ASP A 378 6.82 19.28 19.88
C ASP A 378 7.05 20.33 18.78
N GLU A 379 6.35 20.23 17.64
CA GLU A 379 6.61 21.02 16.43
C GLU A 379 5.47 21.98 16.04
N VAL A 380 4.22 21.71 16.45
CA VAL A 380 3.06 22.53 16.04
C VAL A 380 2.63 23.50 17.14
N PHE A 381 2.57 23.04 18.38
CA PHE A 381 2.40 23.90 19.55
C PHE A 381 3.68 24.68 19.75
N TRP A 382 3.80 25.79 19.03
CA TRP A 382 4.86 26.76 19.25
C TRP A 382 4.98 27.04 20.75
N HIS A 383 6.21 26.89 21.24
CA HIS A 383 6.61 27.02 22.63
C HIS A 383 5.97 28.22 23.35
N GLU A 384 5.01 27.97 24.23
CA GLU A 384 4.93 28.65 25.53
C GLU A 384 6.11 28.18 26.41
N ARG A 385 7.34 28.27 25.89
CA ARG A 385 8.55 28.24 26.70
C ARG A 385 8.97 29.68 26.89
N GLU A 386 8.34 30.35 27.86
CA GLU A 386 9.01 31.39 28.64
C GLU A 386 9.50 30.79 29.96
#